data_AF-A0AAX6MU44-F1
#
_entry.id   AF-A0AAX6MU44-F1
#
_cell.length_a   1.000
_cell.length_b   1.000
_cell.length_c   1.000
_cell.angle_alpha   90.00
_cell.angle_beta   90.00
_cell.angle_gamma   90.00
#
_symmetry.space_group_name_H-M   'P 1'
#
loop_
_entity.id
_entity.type
_entity.pdbx_description
1 polymer ?
#
loop_
_entity_poly.entity_id
_entity_poly.type
_entity_poly.pdbx_seq_one_letter_code
_entity_poly.pdbx_strand_id
1 'polypeptide(L)'
;MSFEKSIEPANNAQLTDEEAIPVNVDESIIIDWTETEELAVRRKLDFILLPILGLAFFALQVDRANISNALTSTITEDLGINTNQINVGNSILSTGLVLLEIPSNVLLQRIGPRKWLSAQIVAWGLVATFQNFVRDYGGYIATRLLLGLCEAGFVPGALYTMSTWYKKSETSLRVSIFFLGNLLASTTTSLLGAGILSMGDRYGVAGWRWLFIVEGALTIGIGMIFILLLPPSVGNGSPLISFGRWSYFNKRESYILVRRVLLDDPAKATNNLRISGADVWATVTNPRILMHTIITTTAMIPMYAINTYGPSVIKSLGYGTVKANAMASVGGFIGMIVTVFLGWMCDATGRRAPALLISAIWSLIAFSCLREAWKWSSERKYAAVVFSMAMNFTIHILNTGWLSVNCRRPQERSIAMA
;
A
#
# COMPACT_ATOMS: atom_id res chain seq x y z
N MET A 1 4.08 65.71 17.43
CA MET A 1 5.37 65.03 17.64
C MET A 1 5.09 63.79 18.45
N SER A 2 4.65 62.71 17.78
CA SER A 2 5.50 61.60 17.31
C SER A 2 5.98 60.72 18.46
N PHE A 3 5.64 59.44 18.43
CA PHE A 3 6.59 58.38 18.10
C PHE A 3 5.86 57.03 18.11
N GLU A 4 5.65 56.52 16.89
CA GLU A 4 5.46 55.09 16.61
C GLU A 4 6.59 54.29 17.24
N LYS A 5 6.26 53.18 17.92
CA LYS A 5 7.22 52.11 18.20
C LYS A 5 7.15 51.09 17.07
N SER A 6 8.17 51.16 16.23
CA SER A 6 8.55 50.18 15.21
C SER A 6 8.70 48.77 15.80
N ILE A 7 8.01 47.81 15.20
CA ILE A 7 8.28 46.38 15.37
C ILE A 7 9.35 46.01 14.33
N GLU A 8 10.52 45.56 14.79
CA GLU A 8 11.56 44.98 13.93
C GLU A 8 11.10 43.65 13.33
N PRO A 9 11.33 43.39 12.03
CA PRO A 9 11.22 42.06 11.46
C PRO A 9 12.53 41.27 11.68
N ALA A 10 12.43 40.12 12.34
CA ALA A 10 13.54 39.20 12.52
C ALA A 10 13.90 38.51 11.19
N ASN A 11 15.09 38.85 10.70
CA ASN A 11 16.02 38.13 9.83
C ASN A 11 15.51 37.08 8.83
N ASN A 12 15.72 37.44 7.56
CA ASN A 12 15.75 36.61 6.36
C ASN A 12 16.66 35.37 6.50
N ALA A 13 16.08 34.19 6.40
CA ALA A 13 16.77 33.01 5.89
C ALA A 13 16.41 32.89 4.40
N GLN A 14 17.42 33.05 3.55
CA GLN A 14 17.31 32.99 2.08
C GLN A 14 16.75 31.63 1.63
N LEU A 15 15.53 31.66 1.10
CA LEU A 15 14.96 30.59 0.28
C LEU A 15 15.55 30.74 -1.12
N THR A 16 16.20 29.69 -1.62
CA THR A 16 16.69 29.62 -3.00
C THR A 16 15.52 29.55 -3.98
N ASP A 17 15.51 30.47 -4.93
CA ASP A 17 14.51 30.63 -5.99
C ASP A 17 14.39 29.38 -6.90
N GLU A 18 13.26 28.70 -6.80
CA GLU A 18 12.60 28.00 -7.91
C GLU A 18 11.11 28.34 -7.79
N GLU A 19 10.57 29.05 -8.79
CA GLU A 19 9.24 29.70 -8.84
C GLU A 19 8.08 28.86 -8.26
N ALA A 20 7.93 28.88 -6.94
CA ALA A 20 6.68 28.55 -6.27
C ALA A 20 5.83 29.82 -6.24
N ILE A 21 4.63 29.77 -6.81
CA ILE A 21 3.67 30.87 -6.75
C ILE A 21 3.45 31.22 -5.26
N PRO A 22 3.79 32.44 -4.81
CA PRO A 22 3.55 32.83 -3.42
C PRO A 22 2.03 32.92 -3.20
N VAL A 23 1.49 31.99 -2.42
CA VAL A 23 0.07 32.01 -2.06
C VAL A 23 -0.09 32.87 -0.81
N ASN A 24 -0.41 34.14 -1.02
CA ASN A 24 -0.86 35.03 0.05
C ASN A 24 -2.28 34.60 0.46
N VAL A 25 -2.46 34.16 1.70
CA VAL A 25 -3.74 33.67 2.21
C VAL A 25 -4.56 34.88 2.67
N ASP A 26 -5.14 35.61 1.72
CA ASP A 26 -6.22 36.55 2.03
C ASP A 26 -7.49 35.74 2.34
N GLU A 27 -8.14 36.06 3.47
CA GLU A 27 -9.33 35.37 4.01
C GLU A 27 -10.57 35.40 3.08
N SER A 28 -10.52 36.13 1.96
CA SER A 28 -11.60 36.20 0.96
C SER A 28 -11.24 35.48 -0.34
N ILE A 29 -11.06 34.16 -0.30
CA ILE A 29 -10.99 33.36 -1.54
C ILE A 29 -12.41 33.27 -2.14
N ILE A 30 -12.74 34.21 -3.03
CA ILE A 30 -13.95 34.13 -3.85
C ILE A 30 -13.76 32.97 -4.84
N ILE A 31 -14.69 32.01 -4.87
CA ILE A 31 -14.70 30.92 -5.85
C ILE A 31 -15.01 31.51 -7.22
N ASP A 32 -14.01 31.54 -8.10
CA ASP A 32 -14.09 32.13 -9.44
C ASP A 32 -14.09 31.08 -10.57
N TRP A 33 -14.30 29.80 -10.24
CA TRP A 33 -14.41 28.70 -11.19
C TRP A 33 -15.76 27.98 -11.10
N THR A 34 -16.15 27.35 -12.19
CA THR A 34 -17.38 26.56 -12.30
C THR A 34 -17.19 25.14 -11.78
N GLU A 35 -18.28 24.47 -11.39
CA GLU A 35 -18.23 23.05 -10.99
C GLU A 35 -17.73 22.13 -12.10
N THR A 36 -18.00 22.47 -13.36
CA THR A 36 -17.56 21.71 -14.54
C THR A 36 -16.05 21.81 -14.74
N GLU A 37 -15.45 23.01 -14.57
CA GLU A 37 -14.00 23.19 -14.56
C GLU A 37 -13.36 22.37 -13.45
N GLU A 38 -13.90 22.43 -12.23
CA GLU A 38 -13.35 21.67 -11.11
C GLU A 38 -13.41 20.15 -11.35
N LEU A 39 -14.53 19.66 -11.88
CA LEU A 39 -14.71 18.24 -12.21
C LEU A 39 -13.72 17.77 -13.28
N ALA A 40 -13.49 18.56 -14.33
CA ALA A 40 -12.56 18.22 -15.40
C ALA A 40 -11.12 18.10 -14.87
N VAL A 41 -10.69 19.07 -14.08
CA VAL A 41 -9.35 19.09 -13.47
C VAL A 41 -9.17 17.94 -12.49
N ARG A 42 -10.19 17.64 -11.68
CA ARG A 42 -10.17 16.48 -10.78
C ARG A 42 -10.04 15.15 -11.52
N ARG A 43 -10.81 14.95 -12.60
CA ARG A 43 -10.70 13.72 -13.41
C ARG A 43 -9.32 13.57 -14.00
N LYS A 44 -8.75 14.66 -14.53
CA LYS A 44 -7.38 14.69 -15.05
C LYS A 44 -6.36 14.30 -13.97
N LEU A 45 -6.50 14.85 -12.76
CA LEU A 45 -5.69 14.48 -11.60
C LEU A 45 -5.83 12.98 -11.27
N ASP A 46 -7.05 12.43 -11.26
CA ASP A 46 -7.31 11.01 -11.00
C ASP A 46 -6.56 10.10 -11.98
N PHE A 47 -6.54 10.44 -13.27
CA PHE A 47 -5.83 9.66 -14.30
C PHE A 47 -4.30 9.78 -14.26
N ILE A 48 -3.76 10.78 -13.56
CA ILE A 48 -2.31 10.96 -13.41
C ILE A 48 -1.84 10.31 -12.11
N LEU A 49 -2.44 10.71 -10.98
CA LEU A 49 -1.90 10.38 -9.66
C LEU A 49 -2.22 8.94 -9.24
N LEU A 50 -3.45 8.46 -9.49
CA LEU A 50 -3.87 7.13 -9.02
C LEU A 50 -3.13 5.99 -9.72
N PRO A 51 -2.91 5.99 -11.06
CA PRO A 51 -2.15 4.93 -11.71
C PRO A 51 -0.68 4.90 -11.25
N ILE A 52 -0.04 6.05 -11.05
CA ILE A 52 1.36 6.13 -10.61
C ILE A 52 1.51 5.56 -9.19
N LEU A 53 0.67 6.00 -8.25
CA LEU A 53 0.69 5.49 -6.87
C LEU A 53 0.29 4.01 -6.83
N GLY A 54 -0.72 3.63 -7.60
CA GLY A 54 -1.20 2.24 -7.71
C GLY A 54 -0.14 1.29 -8.26
N LEU A 55 0.64 1.71 -9.25
CA LEU A 55 1.74 0.91 -9.81
C LEU A 55 2.88 0.72 -8.81
N ALA A 56 3.25 1.77 -8.07
CA ALA A 56 4.25 1.64 -7.01
C ALA A 56 3.77 0.77 -5.84
N PHE A 57 2.47 0.82 -5.51
CA PHE A 57 1.89 -0.09 -4.53
C PHE A 57 1.80 -1.54 -5.04
N PHE A 58 1.54 -1.72 -6.33
CA PHE A 58 1.63 -3.03 -6.98
C PHE A 58 3.04 -3.62 -6.82
N ALA A 59 4.09 -2.83 -7.10
CA ALA A 59 5.48 -3.26 -6.91
C ALA A 59 5.76 -3.71 -5.47
N LEU A 60 5.31 -2.92 -4.48
CA LEU A 60 5.43 -3.27 -3.06
C LEU A 60 4.78 -4.64 -2.75
N GLN A 61 3.61 -4.91 -3.32
CA GLN A 61 2.88 -6.14 -3.06
C GLN A 61 3.46 -7.34 -3.83
N VAL A 62 4.09 -7.11 -4.99
CA VAL A 62 4.88 -8.13 -5.69
C VAL A 62 6.04 -8.59 -4.81
N ASP A 63 6.84 -7.65 -4.31
CA ASP A 63 8.00 -7.94 -3.47
C ASP A 63 7.61 -8.61 -2.15
N ARG A 64 6.44 -8.34 -1.58
CA ARG A 64 5.97 -9.04 -0.36
C ARG A 64 5.55 -10.48 -0.60
N ALA A 65 5.00 -10.78 -1.78
CA ALA A 65 4.55 -12.13 -2.13
C ALA A 65 5.69 -13.02 -2.67
N ASN A 66 6.86 -12.43 -2.97
CA ASN A 66 8.00 -13.14 -3.56
C ASN A 66 8.41 -14.41 -2.78
N ILE A 67 8.39 -14.36 -1.44
CA ILE A 67 8.84 -15.47 -0.60
C ILE A 67 7.89 -16.66 -0.67
N SER A 68 6.59 -16.39 -0.79
CA SER A 68 5.56 -17.42 -0.94
C SER A 68 5.77 -18.22 -2.22
N ASN A 69 6.04 -17.50 -3.32
CA ASN A 69 6.38 -18.10 -4.60
C ASN A 69 7.73 -18.83 -4.54
N ALA A 70 8.76 -18.21 -3.95
CA ALA A 70 10.10 -18.79 -3.83
C ALA A 70 10.12 -20.10 -3.02
N LEU A 71 9.27 -20.23 -1.99
CA LEU A 71 9.13 -21.46 -1.18
C LEU A 71 8.67 -22.67 -1.99
N THR A 72 8.04 -22.46 -3.15
CA THR A 72 7.73 -23.55 -4.07
C THR A 72 8.95 -24.01 -4.88
N SER A 73 10.08 -23.30 -4.81
CA SER A 73 11.35 -23.65 -5.45
C SER A 73 12.32 -24.29 -4.44
N THR A 74 13.63 -24.19 -4.67
CA THR A 74 14.70 -24.81 -3.88
C THR A 74 15.28 -23.87 -2.80
N ILE A 75 14.67 -22.72 -2.52
CA ILE A 75 15.26 -21.68 -1.64
C ILE A 75 15.65 -22.20 -0.24
N THR A 76 14.86 -23.10 0.34
CA THR A 76 15.14 -23.68 1.67
C THR A 76 16.35 -24.61 1.64
N GLU A 77 16.50 -25.37 0.55
CA GLU A 77 17.62 -26.30 0.35
C GLU A 77 18.90 -25.52 0.05
N ASP A 78 18.84 -24.55 -0.87
CA ASP A 78 19.98 -23.75 -1.31
C ASP A 78 20.59 -22.87 -0.21
N LEU A 79 19.76 -22.43 0.75
CA LEU A 79 20.20 -21.60 1.88
C LEU A 79 20.42 -22.39 3.17
N GLY A 80 20.07 -23.69 3.18
CA GLY A 80 20.12 -24.52 4.39
C GLY A 80 19.18 -24.03 5.50
N ILE A 81 18.01 -23.49 5.13
CA ILE A 81 17.03 -22.92 6.07
C ILE A 81 15.73 -23.70 6.11
N ASN A 82 15.07 -23.71 7.27
CA ASN A 82 13.75 -24.31 7.46
C ASN A 82 12.62 -23.27 7.46
N THR A 83 11.37 -23.74 7.51
CA THR A 83 10.18 -22.88 7.51
C THR A 83 10.07 -21.99 8.76
N ASN A 84 10.60 -22.42 9.92
CA ASN A 84 10.65 -21.57 11.10
C ASN A 84 11.57 -20.36 10.88
N GLN A 85 12.72 -20.55 10.24
CA GLN A 85 13.63 -19.48 9.88
C GLN A 85 13.03 -18.51 8.85
N ILE A 86 12.22 -19.01 7.91
CA ILE A 86 11.43 -18.18 7.00
C ILE A 86 10.42 -17.32 7.77
N ASN A 87 9.72 -17.91 8.74
CA ASN A 87 8.79 -17.17 9.60
C ASN A 87 9.49 -16.08 10.39
N VAL A 88 10.68 -16.37 10.96
CA VAL A 88 11.51 -15.35 11.64
C VAL A 88 11.88 -14.21 10.68
N GLY A 89 12.25 -14.53 9.43
CA GLY A 89 12.52 -13.52 8.41
C GLY A 89 11.32 -12.62 8.11
N ASN A 90 10.12 -13.19 7.97
CA ASN A 90 8.89 -12.42 7.81
C ASN A 90 8.61 -11.52 9.02
N SER A 91 8.78 -12.03 10.24
CA SER A 91 8.63 -11.22 11.47
C SER A 91 9.65 -10.08 11.55
N ILE A 92 10.89 -10.30 11.10
CA ILE A 92 11.94 -9.26 11.07
C ILE A 92 11.62 -8.18 10.03
N LEU A 93 11.10 -8.56 8.86
CA LEU A 93 10.62 -7.60 7.86
C LEU A 93 9.51 -6.73 8.47
N SER A 94 8.51 -7.34 9.11
CA SER A 94 7.44 -6.60 9.80
C SER A 94 7.96 -5.71 10.92
N THR A 95 8.98 -6.16 11.66
CA THR A 95 9.63 -5.36 12.71
C THR A 95 10.32 -4.13 12.11
N GLY A 96 11.05 -4.29 11.00
CA GLY A 96 11.68 -3.19 10.27
C GLY A 96 10.68 -2.14 9.81
N LEU A 97 9.52 -2.58 9.30
CA LEU A 97 8.41 -1.69 8.92
C LEU A 97 7.97 -0.84 10.12
N VAL A 98 7.60 -1.48 11.24
CA VAL A 98 7.10 -0.78 12.44
C VAL A 98 8.12 0.20 13.00
N LEU A 99 9.40 -0.17 13.02
CA LEU A 99 10.47 0.68 13.58
C LEU A 99 10.65 1.99 12.79
N LEU A 100 10.57 1.92 11.45
CA LEU A 100 10.84 3.08 10.59
C LEU A 100 9.59 3.76 10.03
N GLU A 101 8.40 3.23 10.24
CA GLU A 101 7.17 3.81 9.69
C GLU A 101 6.95 5.27 10.11
N ILE A 102 7.10 5.56 11.42
CA ILE A 102 6.97 6.94 11.93
C ILE A 102 8.15 7.82 11.46
N PRO A 103 9.43 7.45 11.67
CA PRO A 103 10.56 8.23 11.18
C PRO A 103 10.52 8.52 9.67
N SER A 104 10.16 7.52 8.86
CA SER A 104 10.07 7.63 7.41
C SER A 104 9.02 8.64 6.99
N ASN A 105 7.84 8.65 7.62
CA ASN A 105 6.81 9.64 7.32
C ASN A 105 7.19 11.07 7.75
N VAL A 106 7.92 11.22 8.87
CA VAL A 106 8.46 12.53 9.27
C VAL A 106 9.46 13.03 8.22
N LEU A 107 10.30 12.14 7.70
CA LEU A 107 11.27 12.48 6.68
C LEU A 107 10.62 12.81 5.34
N LEU A 108 9.55 12.09 4.97
CA LEU A 108 8.71 12.36 3.82
C LEU A 108 8.16 13.78 3.82
N GLN A 109 7.66 14.26 4.98
CA GLN A 109 7.13 15.63 5.08
C GLN A 109 8.21 16.70 4.92
N ARG A 110 9.47 16.40 5.29
CA ARG A 110 10.59 17.34 5.14
C ARG A 110 11.19 17.37 3.74
N ILE A 111 11.36 16.19 3.13
CA ILE A 111 12.02 16.03 1.83
C ILE A 111 11.03 16.22 0.67
N GLY A 112 9.76 15.97 0.93
CA GLY A 112 8.68 15.97 -0.06
C GLY A 112 8.40 14.57 -0.60
N PRO A 113 7.12 14.24 -0.89
CA PRO A 113 6.74 12.87 -1.25
C PRO A 113 7.42 12.34 -2.50
N ARG A 114 7.59 13.18 -3.52
CA ARG A 114 8.22 12.77 -4.77
C ARG A 114 9.62 12.24 -4.58
N LYS A 115 10.48 12.97 -3.85
CA LYS A 115 11.88 12.58 -3.64
C LYS A 115 11.99 11.37 -2.70
N TRP A 116 11.24 11.41 -1.59
CA TRP A 116 11.32 10.35 -0.58
C TRP A 116 10.74 9.02 -1.07
N LEU A 117 9.49 9.00 -1.56
CA LEU A 117 8.86 7.76 -2.03
C LEU A 117 9.63 7.14 -3.20
N SER A 118 10.18 7.97 -4.09
CA SER A 118 11.07 7.51 -5.17
C SER A 118 12.32 6.81 -4.65
N ALA A 119 13.00 7.44 -3.67
CA ALA A 119 14.21 6.88 -3.08
C ALA A 119 13.91 5.55 -2.39
N GLN A 120 12.76 5.44 -1.72
CA GLN A 120 12.31 4.18 -1.13
C GLN A 120 12.11 3.10 -2.20
N ILE A 121 11.35 3.38 -3.28
CA ILE A 121 11.04 2.38 -4.32
C ILE A 121 12.32 1.81 -4.92
N VAL A 122 13.27 2.69 -5.24
CA VAL A 122 14.56 2.26 -5.79
C VAL A 122 15.38 1.51 -4.75
N ALA A 123 15.42 1.97 -3.50
CA ALA A 123 16.18 1.31 -2.44
C ALA A 123 15.67 -0.11 -2.14
N TRP A 124 14.35 -0.29 -1.94
CA TRP A 124 13.83 -1.64 -1.70
C TRP A 124 13.88 -2.50 -2.96
N GLY A 125 13.70 -1.93 -4.16
CA GLY A 125 13.87 -2.65 -5.42
C GLY A 125 15.29 -3.19 -5.60
N LEU A 126 16.31 -2.40 -5.24
CA LEU A 126 17.70 -2.85 -5.24
C LEU A 126 17.92 -3.99 -4.24
N VAL A 127 17.40 -3.86 -3.01
CA VAL A 127 17.48 -4.93 -2.01
C VAL A 127 16.81 -6.20 -2.55
N ALA A 128 15.60 -6.09 -3.11
CA ALA A 128 14.86 -7.21 -3.71
C ALA A 128 15.66 -7.90 -4.82
N THR A 129 16.26 -7.15 -5.76
CA THR A 129 17.11 -7.71 -6.82
C THR A 129 18.33 -8.44 -6.26
N PHE A 130 18.97 -7.86 -5.24
CA PHE A 130 20.17 -8.44 -4.64
C PHE A 130 19.90 -9.63 -3.71
N GLN A 131 18.64 -9.92 -3.34
CA GLN A 131 18.30 -11.15 -2.61
C GLN A 131 18.71 -12.41 -3.36
N ASN A 132 18.80 -12.35 -4.69
CA ASN A 132 19.28 -13.49 -5.47
C ASN A 132 20.69 -13.94 -5.08
N PHE A 133 21.53 -13.08 -4.49
CA PHE A 133 22.91 -13.41 -4.11
C PHE A 133 23.04 -14.04 -2.73
N VAL A 134 21.95 -14.15 -1.96
CA VAL A 134 21.95 -14.75 -0.62
C VAL A 134 22.36 -16.23 -0.72
N ARG A 135 23.11 -16.69 0.29
CA ARG A 135 23.66 -18.06 0.36
C ARG A 135 23.43 -18.76 1.70
N ASP A 136 23.01 -18.02 2.72
CA ASP A 136 22.83 -18.56 4.07
C ASP A 136 21.69 -17.86 4.81
N TYR A 137 21.42 -18.32 6.03
CA TYR A 137 20.42 -17.76 6.92
C TYR A 137 20.71 -16.29 7.31
N GLY A 138 21.98 -15.93 7.52
CA GLY A 138 22.37 -14.59 7.93
C GLY A 138 22.04 -13.54 6.86
N GLY A 139 22.41 -13.82 5.61
CA GLY A 139 22.06 -12.99 4.45
C GLY A 139 20.55 -12.93 4.22
N TYR A 140 19.83 -14.02 4.43
CA TYR A 140 18.36 -14.02 4.35
C TYR A 140 17.75 -13.05 5.37
N ILE A 141 18.16 -13.13 6.62
CA ILE A 141 17.66 -12.24 7.69
C ILE A 141 18.05 -10.78 7.45
N ALA A 142 19.30 -10.52 7.03
CA ALA A 142 19.77 -9.18 6.72
C ALA A 142 18.94 -8.53 5.59
N THR A 143 18.68 -9.26 4.50
CA THR A 143 17.85 -8.73 3.40
C THR A 143 16.39 -8.53 3.81
N ARG A 144 15.83 -9.38 4.69
CA ARG A 144 14.47 -9.21 5.23
C ARG A 144 14.35 -7.94 6.07
N LEU A 145 15.35 -7.68 6.92
CA LEU A 145 15.42 -6.45 7.70
C LEU A 145 15.52 -5.23 6.77
N LEU A 146 16.46 -5.24 5.81
CA LEU A 146 16.65 -4.14 4.87
C LEU A 146 15.40 -3.84 4.05
N LEU A 147 14.69 -4.86 3.55
CA LEU A 147 13.40 -4.67 2.87
C LEU A 147 12.40 -3.98 3.80
N GLY A 148 12.23 -4.49 5.02
CA GLY A 148 11.33 -3.88 6.00
C GLY A 148 11.65 -2.42 6.28
N LEU A 149 12.94 -2.08 6.41
CA LEU A 149 13.41 -0.71 6.64
C LEU A 149 13.18 0.19 5.41
N CYS A 150 13.44 -0.28 4.20
CA CYS A 150 13.29 0.51 2.97
C CYS A 150 11.83 0.72 2.57
N GLU A 151 10.96 -0.27 2.77
CA GLU A 151 9.52 -0.20 2.50
C GLU A 151 8.75 0.65 3.54
N ALA A 152 9.36 0.88 4.71
CA ALA A 152 8.70 1.51 5.85
C ALA A 152 8.14 2.89 5.49
N GLY A 153 6.85 3.10 5.69
CA GLY A 153 6.22 4.40 5.46
C GLY A 153 5.81 4.68 4.01
N PHE A 154 6.03 3.78 3.04
CA PHE A 154 5.58 4.00 1.66
C PHE A 154 4.05 4.15 1.58
N VAL A 155 3.29 3.22 2.18
CA VAL A 155 1.83 3.24 2.17
C VAL A 155 1.27 4.52 2.82
N PRO A 156 1.59 4.85 4.08
CA PRO A 156 1.12 6.10 4.69
C PRO A 156 1.65 7.34 3.95
N GLY A 157 2.85 7.30 3.37
CA GLY A 157 3.39 8.36 2.54
C GLY A 157 2.63 8.59 1.23
N ALA A 158 2.18 7.52 0.58
CA ALA A 158 1.31 7.57 -0.58
C ALA A 158 -0.06 8.15 -0.20
N LEU A 159 -0.64 7.73 0.93
CA LEU A 159 -1.90 8.28 1.45
C LEU A 159 -1.77 9.77 1.79
N TYR A 160 -0.66 10.17 2.41
CA TYR A 160 -0.35 11.59 2.65
C TYR A 160 -0.29 12.37 1.34
N THR A 161 0.42 11.84 0.33
CA THR A 161 0.48 12.45 -1.00
C THR A 161 -0.93 12.65 -1.55
N MET A 162 -1.79 11.64 -1.53
CA MET A 162 -3.17 11.79 -1.99
C MET A 162 -3.92 12.89 -1.21
N SER A 163 -3.72 12.96 0.11
CA SER A 163 -4.36 13.98 0.95
C SER A 163 -3.95 15.42 0.60
N THR A 164 -2.74 15.63 0.05
CA THR A 164 -2.31 16.96 -0.38
C THR A 164 -2.96 17.37 -1.70
N TRP A 165 -3.27 16.43 -2.59
CA TRP A 165 -3.84 16.70 -3.92
C TRP A 165 -5.38 16.74 -3.95
N TYR A 166 -6.05 16.08 -3.00
CA TYR A 166 -7.50 15.95 -2.96
C TYR A 166 -8.17 16.69 -1.80
N LYS A 167 -9.45 17.06 -1.99
CA LYS A 167 -10.32 17.51 -0.89
C LYS A 167 -10.63 16.36 0.07
N LYS A 168 -10.96 16.67 1.33
CA LYS A 168 -11.33 15.69 2.36
C LYS A 168 -12.49 14.79 1.90
N SER A 169 -13.51 15.38 1.29
CA SER A 169 -14.69 14.66 0.76
C SER A 169 -14.37 13.71 -0.38
N GLU A 170 -13.26 13.93 -1.09
CA GLU A 170 -12.88 13.17 -2.29
C GLU A 170 -11.88 12.05 -1.99
N THR A 171 -11.13 12.19 -0.89
CA THR A 171 -9.98 11.33 -0.57
C THR A 171 -10.40 9.88 -0.31
N SER A 172 -11.52 9.66 0.40
CA SER A 172 -11.93 8.31 0.82
C SER A 172 -12.11 7.34 -0.35
N LEU A 173 -12.80 7.75 -1.42
CA LEU A 173 -13.02 6.90 -2.59
C LEU A 173 -11.70 6.50 -3.26
N ARG A 174 -10.77 7.45 -3.33
CA ARG A 174 -9.49 7.29 -4.03
C ARG A 174 -8.55 6.39 -3.24
N VAL A 175 -8.56 6.52 -1.92
CA VAL A 175 -7.87 5.58 -1.02
C VAL A 175 -8.42 4.17 -1.21
N SER A 176 -9.75 4.00 -1.34
CA SER A 176 -10.32 2.69 -1.67
C SER A 176 -9.83 2.15 -3.02
N ILE A 177 -9.74 2.99 -4.06
CA ILE A 177 -9.20 2.60 -5.37
C ILE A 177 -7.72 2.19 -5.26
N PHE A 178 -6.91 2.94 -4.50
CA PHE A 178 -5.51 2.59 -4.22
C PHE A 178 -5.39 1.22 -3.56
N PHE A 179 -6.22 0.93 -2.55
CA PHE A 179 -6.25 -0.39 -1.89
C PHE A 179 -6.84 -1.50 -2.75
N LEU A 180 -7.75 -1.22 -3.70
CA LEU A 180 -8.16 -2.22 -4.70
C LEU A 180 -6.98 -2.68 -5.58
N GLY A 181 -6.02 -1.79 -5.82
CA GLY A 181 -4.75 -2.13 -6.46
C GLY A 181 -3.97 -3.23 -5.73
N ASN A 182 -4.05 -3.29 -4.39
CA ASN A 182 -3.45 -4.37 -3.60
C ASN A 182 -4.04 -5.74 -3.96
N LEU A 183 -5.37 -5.83 -4.07
CA LEU A 183 -6.02 -7.09 -4.41
C LEU A 183 -5.53 -7.55 -5.79
N LEU A 184 -5.60 -6.67 -6.78
CA LEU A 184 -5.10 -6.96 -8.13
C LEU A 184 -3.63 -7.38 -8.16
N ALA A 185 -2.79 -6.73 -7.35
CA ALA A 185 -1.39 -7.11 -7.21
C ALA A 185 -1.25 -8.51 -6.63
N SER A 186 -1.86 -8.76 -5.47
CA SER A 186 -1.77 -10.04 -4.77
C SER A 186 -2.22 -11.24 -5.62
N THR A 187 -3.27 -11.07 -6.44
CA THR A 187 -3.75 -12.14 -7.34
C THR A 187 -2.82 -12.37 -8.52
N THR A 188 -2.22 -11.29 -9.05
CA THR A 188 -1.39 -11.34 -10.25
C THR A 188 0.04 -11.80 -9.94
N THR A 189 0.56 -11.53 -8.74
CA THR A 189 1.93 -11.91 -8.36
C THR A 189 2.14 -13.43 -8.37
N SER A 190 1.16 -14.23 -7.95
CA SER A 190 1.29 -15.70 -8.02
C SER A 190 1.41 -16.19 -9.47
N LEU A 191 0.72 -15.53 -10.41
CA LEU A 191 0.79 -15.85 -11.84
C LEU A 191 2.11 -15.38 -12.46
N LEU A 192 2.59 -14.19 -12.10
CA LEU A 192 3.91 -13.69 -12.48
C LEU A 192 5.02 -14.62 -11.98
N GLY A 193 4.94 -15.02 -10.71
CA GLY A 193 5.87 -15.97 -10.10
C GLY A 193 5.89 -17.31 -10.83
N ALA A 194 4.72 -17.85 -11.23
CA ALA A 194 4.66 -19.06 -12.05
C ALA A 194 5.42 -18.90 -13.37
N GLY A 195 5.23 -17.77 -14.07
CA GLY A 195 5.95 -17.46 -15.31
C GLY A 195 7.47 -17.35 -15.11
N ILE A 196 7.90 -16.64 -14.07
CA ILE A 196 9.33 -16.42 -13.80
C ILE A 196 10.02 -17.70 -13.33
N LEU A 197 9.38 -18.49 -12.47
CA LEU A 197 9.93 -19.76 -11.97
C LEU A 197 10.19 -20.77 -13.09
N SER A 198 9.44 -20.70 -14.21
CA SER A 198 9.69 -21.54 -15.40
C SER A 198 11.04 -21.27 -16.08
N MET A 199 11.69 -20.13 -15.78
CA MET A 199 13.01 -19.80 -16.32
C MET A 199 14.15 -20.57 -15.65
N GLY A 200 13.94 -21.06 -14.42
CA GLY A 200 14.98 -21.81 -13.70
C GLY A 200 15.40 -23.08 -14.45
N ASP A 201 14.42 -23.82 -14.96
CA ASP A 201 14.62 -25.04 -15.75
C ASP A 201 15.34 -24.76 -17.09
N ARG A 202 15.28 -23.51 -17.58
CA ARG A 202 15.80 -23.11 -18.90
C ARG A 202 17.22 -22.55 -18.86
N TYR A 203 17.60 -21.86 -17.78
CA TYR A 203 18.86 -21.10 -17.71
C TYR A 203 19.85 -21.60 -16.65
N GLY A 204 19.59 -22.76 -16.02
CA GLY A 204 20.55 -23.43 -15.12
C GLY A 204 20.80 -22.75 -13.77
N VAL A 205 20.03 -21.70 -13.44
CA VAL A 205 20.04 -21.01 -12.15
C VAL A 205 18.74 -21.33 -11.43
N ALA A 206 18.78 -21.54 -10.11
CA ALA A 206 17.59 -21.83 -9.31
C ALA A 206 16.46 -20.82 -9.56
N GLY A 207 15.23 -21.30 -9.80
CA GLY A 207 14.10 -20.46 -10.21
C GLY A 207 13.80 -19.31 -9.25
N TRP A 208 14.01 -19.50 -7.95
CA TRP A 208 13.82 -18.43 -6.96
C TRP A 208 14.81 -17.26 -7.12
N ARG A 209 16.02 -17.49 -7.65
CA ARG A 209 16.98 -16.41 -7.91
C ARG A 209 16.49 -15.54 -9.06
N TRP A 210 15.95 -16.15 -10.12
CA TRP A 210 15.29 -15.43 -11.21
C TRP A 210 14.08 -14.64 -10.73
N LEU A 211 13.32 -15.20 -9.78
CA LEU A 211 12.19 -14.51 -9.16
C LEU A 211 12.62 -13.17 -8.55
N PHE A 212 13.62 -13.18 -7.67
CA PHE A 212 14.13 -11.96 -7.04
C PHE A 212 14.76 -10.98 -8.05
N ILE A 213 15.47 -11.48 -9.07
CA ILE A 213 16.07 -10.62 -10.11
C ILE A 213 14.99 -9.89 -10.90
N VAL A 214 14.02 -10.62 -11.44
CA VAL A 214 13.00 -10.06 -12.33
C VAL A 214 12.02 -9.17 -11.57
N GLU A 215 11.53 -9.61 -10.41
CA GLU A 215 10.60 -8.83 -9.60
C GLU A 215 11.28 -7.56 -9.06
N GLY A 216 12.51 -7.67 -8.54
CA GLY A 216 13.25 -6.48 -8.10
C GLY A 216 13.59 -5.52 -9.25
N ALA A 217 13.96 -6.03 -10.43
CA ALA A 217 14.21 -5.19 -11.60
C ALA A 217 12.93 -4.50 -12.10
N LEU A 218 11.78 -5.19 -12.06
CA LEU A 218 10.47 -4.60 -12.33
C LEU A 218 10.18 -3.47 -11.34
N THR A 219 10.44 -3.68 -10.05
CA THR A 219 10.28 -2.67 -9.00
C THR A 219 11.18 -1.45 -9.24
N ILE A 220 12.45 -1.64 -9.61
CA ILE A 220 13.36 -0.54 -9.95
C ILE A 220 12.83 0.22 -11.18
N GLY A 221 12.35 -0.48 -12.21
CA GLY A 221 11.73 0.13 -13.39
C GLY A 221 10.50 0.96 -13.04
N ILE A 222 9.64 0.45 -12.15
CA ILE A 222 8.49 1.18 -11.61
C ILE A 222 8.96 2.40 -10.79
N GLY A 223 10.02 2.27 -10.00
CA GLY A 223 10.65 3.39 -9.29
C GLY A 223 11.15 4.48 -10.24
N MET A 224 11.74 4.11 -11.37
CA MET A 224 12.14 5.06 -12.41
C MET A 224 10.93 5.76 -13.04
N ILE A 225 9.86 5.02 -13.37
CA ILE A 225 8.60 5.61 -13.85
C ILE A 225 8.04 6.59 -12.81
N PHE A 226 8.08 6.22 -11.54
CA PHE A 226 7.61 7.05 -10.43
C PHE A 226 8.42 8.35 -10.30
N ILE A 227 9.75 8.28 -10.36
CA ILE A 227 10.65 9.44 -10.36
C ILE A 227 10.34 10.38 -11.53
N LEU A 228 10.14 9.78 -12.71
CA LEU A 228 10.00 10.51 -13.96
C LEU A 228 8.64 11.18 -14.08
N LEU A 229 7.56 10.55 -13.62
CA LEU A 229 6.17 10.97 -13.87
C LEU A 229 5.46 11.58 -12.65
N LEU A 230 5.86 11.29 -11.41
CA LEU A 230 5.15 11.83 -10.25
C LEU A 230 5.33 13.36 -10.17
N PRO A 231 4.24 14.15 -10.16
CA PRO A 231 4.35 15.60 -10.02
C PRO A 231 4.81 15.97 -8.60
N PRO A 232 5.70 16.97 -8.44
CA PRO A 232 6.30 17.32 -7.15
C PRO A 232 5.31 17.90 -6.14
N SER A 233 4.36 18.74 -6.56
CA SER A 233 3.40 19.38 -5.67
C SER A 233 2.17 19.87 -6.42
N VAL A 234 1.10 20.18 -5.69
CA VAL A 234 -0.17 20.68 -6.28
C VAL A 234 0.02 21.94 -7.12
N GLY A 235 0.95 22.81 -6.72
CA GLY A 235 1.30 24.03 -7.44
C GLY A 235 2.27 23.83 -8.60
N ASN A 236 3.00 22.71 -8.62
CA ASN A 236 3.97 22.38 -9.67
C ASN A 236 3.62 21.01 -10.29
N GLY A 237 2.87 21.06 -11.38
CA GLY A 237 2.46 19.89 -12.16
C GLY A 237 3.52 19.39 -13.14
N SER A 238 4.75 19.90 -13.10
CA SER A 238 5.81 19.53 -14.03
C SER A 238 6.54 18.27 -13.56
N PRO A 239 6.37 17.12 -14.24
CA PRO A 239 7.11 15.90 -13.90
C PRO A 239 8.60 16.05 -14.21
N LEU A 240 9.48 15.19 -13.67
CA LEU A 240 10.92 15.26 -13.99
C LEU A 240 11.15 15.11 -15.50
N ILE A 241 10.43 14.20 -16.15
CA ILE A 241 10.58 13.88 -17.58
C ILE A 241 10.29 15.07 -18.50
N SER A 242 9.58 16.08 -17.99
CA SER A 242 9.30 17.30 -18.74
C SER A 242 10.54 18.17 -18.95
N PHE A 243 11.56 18.04 -18.10
CA PHE A 243 12.72 18.94 -18.07
C PHE A 243 12.31 20.42 -18.07
N GLY A 244 11.17 20.74 -17.42
CA GLY A 244 10.60 22.08 -17.34
C GLY A 244 9.86 22.57 -18.61
N ARG A 245 9.72 21.74 -19.64
CA ARG A 245 9.12 22.16 -20.94
C ARG A 245 7.60 22.11 -20.98
N TRP A 246 6.98 21.25 -20.17
CA TRP A 246 5.53 21.06 -20.09
C TRP A 246 5.06 20.70 -18.68
N SER A 247 3.82 21.03 -18.35
CA SER A 247 3.18 20.66 -17.08
C SER A 247 1.94 19.84 -17.38
N TYR A 248 1.61 18.89 -16.52
CA TYR A 248 0.32 18.19 -16.62
C TYR A 248 -0.85 19.16 -16.56
N PHE A 249 -0.72 20.23 -15.76
CA PHE A 249 -1.77 21.21 -15.52
C PHE A 249 -1.36 22.56 -16.09
N ASN A 250 -2.28 23.23 -16.80
CA ASN A 250 -2.09 24.61 -17.21
C ASN A 250 -2.27 25.57 -16.01
N LYS A 251 -1.96 26.86 -16.20
CA LYS A 251 -2.04 27.86 -15.10
C LYS A 251 -3.43 27.94 -14.44
N ARG A 252 -4.52 27.83 -15.22
CA ARG A 252 -5.90 27.83 -14.72
C ARG A 252 -6.21 26.55 -13.93
N GLU A 253 -5.81 25.40 -14.43
CA GLU A 253 -6.01 24.11 -13.77
C GLU A 253 -5.22 24.02 -12.44
N SER A 254 -3.95 24.42 -12.44
CA SER A 254 -3.12 24.49 -11.22
C SER A 254 -3.69 25.46 -10.19
N TYR A 255 -4.16 26.63 -10.64
CA TYR A 255 -4.82 27.61 -9.78
C TYR A 255 -6.06 27.01 -9.08
N ILE A 256 -6.91 26.30 -9.84
CA ILE A 256 -8.09 25.61 -9.29
C ILE A 256 -7.66 24.51 -8.30
N LEU A 257 -6.67 23.68 -8.65
CA LEU A 257 -6.20 22.59 -7.78
C LEU A 257 -5.67 23.06 -6.43
N VAL A 258 -4.83 24.11 -6.43
CA VAL A 258 -4.26 24.64 -5.20
C VAL A 258 -5.37 25.26 -4.35
N ARG A 259 -6.17 26.16 -4.92
CA ARG A 259 -7.17 26.91 -4.16
C ARG A 259 -8.29 26.04 -3.64
N ARG A 260 -8.76 25.05 -4.40
CA ARG A 260 -9.83 24.17 -3.96
C ARG A 260 -9.43 23.32 -2.73
N VAL A 261 -8.16 22.93 -2.64
CA VAL A 261 -7.63 22.17 -1.49
C VAL A 261 -7.42 23.09 -0.29
N LEU A 262 -6.93 24.30 -0.50
CA LEU A 262 -6.74 25.31 0.55
C LEU A 262 -8.08 25.79 1.14
N LEU A 263 -9.10 25.99 0.30
CA LEU A 263 -10.46 26.32 0.74
C LEU A 263 -11.10 25.21 1.58
N ASP A 264 -10.90 23.95 1.19
CA ASP A 264 -11.45 22.78 1.89
C ASP A 264 -10.76 22.56 3.25
N ASP A 265 -9.47 22.90 3.33
CA ASP A 265 -8.72 22.78 4.57
C ASP A 265 -7.58 23.80 4.64
N PRO A 266 -7.82 24.99 5.22
CA PRO A 266 -6.77 25.99 5.44
C PRO A 266 -5.61 25.45 6.29
N ALA A 267 -5.87 24.42 7.11
CA ALA A 267 -4.85 23.74 7.89
C ALA A 267 -3.84 22.96 7.02
N LYS A 268 -4.14 22.70 5.74
CA LYS A 268 -3.17 22.15 4.76
C LYS A 268 -2.13 23.18 4.32
N ALA A 269 -2.41 24.48 4.46
CA ALA A 269 -1.39 25.54 4.34
C ALA A 269 -0.46 25.61 5.56
N THR A 270 -0.94 25.15 6.73
CA THR A 270 -0.25 25.30 8.03
C THR A 270 0.13 23.97 8.70
N ASN A 271 0.00 22.84 8.00
CA ASN A 271 0.34 21.48 8.49
C ASN A 271 -0.24 21.15 9.89
N ASN A 272 -1.43 21.65 10.21
CA ASN A 272 -1.94 21.71 11.61
C ASN A 272 -3.13 20.77 11.89
N LEU A 273 -3.08 19.51 11.44
CA LEU A 273 -3.84 18.45 12.11
C LEU A 273 -3.14 18.15 13.45
N ARG A 274 -3.42 18.96 14.46
CA ARG A 274 -2.91 18.73 15.83
C ARG A 274 -3.66 17.54 16.44
N ILE A 275 -3.13 16.35 16.23
CA ILE A 275 -3.50 15.18 17.02
C ILE A 275 -2.84 15.37 18.40
N SER A 276 -3.64 15.65 19.43
CA SER A 276 -3.12 15.73 20.79
C SER A 276 -2.90 14.31 21.35
N GLY A 277 -1.99 14.16 22.31
CA GLY A 277 -1.84 12.89 23.03
C GLY A 277 -3.15 12.44 23.72
N ALA A 278 -4.01 13.39 24.09
CA ALA A 278 -5.34 13.10 24.62
C ALA A 278 -6.27 12.49 23.57
N ASP A 279 -6.21 12.94 22.31
CA ASP A 279 -7.00 12.37 21.21
C ASP A 279 -6.55 10.94 20.91
N VAL A 280 -5.24 10.67 20.95
CA VAL A 280 -4.69 9.32 20.82
C VAL A 280 -5.22 8.42 21.93
N TRP A 281 -5.07 8.83 23.19
CA TRP A 281 -5.53 8.05 24.34
C TRP A 281 -7.04 7.78 24.30
N ALA A 282 -7.84 8.80 24.00
CA ALA A 282 -9.29 8.67 23.86
C ALA A 282 -9.67 7.69 22.74
N THR A 283 -8.94 7.69 21.63
CA THR A 283 -9.19 6.78 20.49
C THR A 283 -8.80 5.33 20.84
N VAL A 284 -7.60 5.09 21.39
CA VAL A 284 -7.12 3.73 21.68
C VAL A 284 -7.88 3.07 22.83
N THR A 285 -8.45 3.86 23.74
CA THR A 285 -9.31 3.35 24.82
C THR A 285 -10.78 3.22 24.42
N ASN A 286 -11.19 3.69 23.23
CA ASN A 286 -12.58 3.61 22.78
C ASN A 286 -12.97 2.14 22.56
N PRO A 287 -13.94 1.59 23.31
CA PRO A 287 -14.32 0.18 23.20
C PRO A 287 -14.78 -0.22 21.80
N ARG A 288 -15.39 0.71 21.04
CA ARG A 288 -15.86 0.43 19.67
C ARG A 288 -14.69 0.24 18.71
N ILE A 289 -13.65 1.05 18.86
CA ILE A 289 -12.44 0.98 18.03
C ILE A 289 -11.65 -0.28 18.39
N LEU A 290 -11.50 -0.54 19.70
CA LEU A 290 -10.86 -1.77 20.18
C LEU A 290 -11.52 -3.04 19.62
N MET A 291 -12.85 -3.09 19.53
CA MET A 291 -13.54 -4.23 18.89
C MET A 291 -13.16 -4.38 17.41
N HIS A 292 -13.08 -3.28 16.66
CA HIS A 292 -12.61 -3.33 15.27
C HIS A 292 -11.15 -3.77 15.16
N THR A 293 -10.27 -3.33 16.08
CA THR A 293 -8.87 -3.78 16.15
C THR A 293 -8.78 -5.27 16.43
N ILE A 294 -9.59 -5.81 17.33
CA ILE A 294 -9.65 -7.25 17.64
C ILE A 294 -10.11 -8.05 16.40
N ILE A 295 -11.16 -7.58 15.72
CA ILE A 295 -11.65 -8.21 14.48
C ILE A 295 -10.55 -8.25 13.41
N THR A 296 -9.86 -7.12 13.19
CA THR A 296 -8.77 -7.06 12.20
C THR A 296 -7.61 -7.98 12.60
N THR A 297 -7.18 -7.93 13.86
CA THR A 297 -6.04 -8.73 14.34
C THR A 297 -6.34 -10.23 14.21
N THR A 298 -7.53 -10.67 14.63
CA THR A 298 -7.92 -12.08 14.54
C THR A 298 -8.09 -12.56 13.09
N ALA A 299 -8.59 -11.70 12.19
CA ALA A 299 -8.70 -12.02 10.77
C ALA A 299 -7.33 -12.11 10.05
N MET A 300 -6.34 -11.32 10.49
CA MET A 300 -4.99 -11.33 9.91
C MET A 300 -4.20 -12.60 10.21
N ILE A 301 -4.46 -13.28 11.35
CA ILE A 301 -3.70 -14.47 11.77
C ILE A 301 -3.72 -15.59 10.71
N PRO A 302 -4.89 -16.12 10.29
CA PRO A 302 -4.93 -17.16 9.26
C PRO A 302 -4.41 -16.65 7.91
N MET A 303 -4.52 -15.34 7.66
CA MET A 303 -4.08 -14.72 6.42
C MET A 303 -2.57 -14.85 6.19
N TYR A 304 -1.77 -14.55 7.20
CA TYR A 304 -0.32 -14.63 7.09
C TYR A 304 0.14 -16.05 6.74
N ALA A 305 -0.45 -17.06 7.37
CA ALA A 305 -0.10 -18.46 7.12
C ALA A 305 -0.46 -18.90 5.69
N ILE A 306 -1.70 -18.67 5.25
CA ILE A 306 -2.14 -19.14 3.93
C ILE A 306 -1.52 -18.32 2.78
N ASN A 307 -1.22 -17.03 2.97
CA ASN A 307 -0.51 -16.24 1.96
C ASN A 307 0.95 -16.68 1.81
N THR A 308 1.63 -17.03 2.90
CA THR A 308 3.03 -17.46 2.85
C THR A 308 3.17 -18.87 2.28
N TYR A 309 2.25 -19.77 2.61
CA TYR A 309 2.39 -21.20 2.30
C TYR A 309 1.41 -21.72 1.26
N GLY A 310 0.43 -20.94 0.81
CA GLY A 310 -0.61 -21.38 -0.13
C GLY A 310 -0.07 -22.12 -1.36
N PRO A 311 0.84 -21.52 -2.15
CA PRO A 311 1.49 -22.19 -3.28
C PRO A 311 2.25 -23.46 -2.87
N SER A 312 2.92 -23.45 -1.72
CA SER A 312 3.68 -24.61 -1.21
C SER A 312 2.77 -25.77 -0.78
N VAL A 313 1.64 -25.47 -0.14
CA VAL A 313 0.60 -26.46 0.18
C VAL A 313 0.06 -27.06 -1.09
N ILE A 314 -0.23 -26.27 -2.12
CA ILE A 314 -0.66 -26.77 -3.42
C ILE A 314 0.42 -27.66 -4.05
N LYS A 315 1.70 -27.26 -4.02
CA LYS A 315 2.83 -28.08 -4.52
C LYS A 315 2.88 -29.44 -3.82
N SER A 316 2.64 -29.48 -2.50
CA SER A 316 2.64 -30.73 -1.72
C SER A 316 1.56 -31.75 -2.16
N LEU A 317 0.56 -31.31 -2.93
CA LEU A 317 -0.46 -32.19 -3.51
C LEU A 317 0.02 -32.97 -4.75
N GLY A 318 1.29 -32.80 -5.14
CA GLY A 318 1.90 -33.48 -6.30
C GLY A 318 1.97 -32.62 -7.56
N TYR A 319 1.65 -31.34 -7.49
CA TYR A 319 1.80 -30.42 -8.62
C TYR A 319 3.22 -29.86 -8.69
N GLY A 320 3.73 -29.65 -9.91
CA GLY A 320 5.02 -28.97 -10.12
C GLY A 320 4.98 -27.50 -9.71
N THR A 321 6.16 -26.91 -9.48
CA THR A 321 6.38 -25.53 -9.01
C THR A 321 5.55 -24.49 -9.78
N VAL A 322 5.69 -24.45 -11.12
CA VAL A 322 4.98 -23.49 -11.98
C VAL A 322 3.46 -23.65 -11.87
N LYS A 323 2.97 -24.90 -11.96
CA LYS A 323 1.54 -25.20 -11.88
C LYS A 323 0.96 -24.86 -10.50
N ALA A 324 1.69 -25.11 -9.42
CA ALA A 324 1.24 -24.81 -8.07
C ALA A 324 1.01 -23.30 -7.84
N ASN A 325 1.94 -22.45 -8.29
CA ASN A 325 1.79 -20.99 -8.21
C ASN A 325 0.64 -20.47 -9.10
N ALA A 326 0.53 -20.98 -10.34
CA ALA A 326 -0.56 -20.61 -11.23
C ALA A 326 -1.93 -20.96 -10.61
N MET A 327 -2.05 -22.15 -10.02
CA MET A 327 -3.28 -22.57 -9.34
C MET A 327 -3.55 -21.78 -8.04
N ALA A 328 -2.52 -21.34 -7.32
CA ALA A 328 -2.68 -20.49 -6.15
C ALA A 328 -3.36 -19.15 -6.48
N SER A 329 -3.10 -18.59 -7.67
CA SER A 329 -3.73 -17.35 -8.15
C SER A 329 -5.26 -17.43 -8.18
N VAL A 330 -5.84 -18.62 -8.41
CA VAL A 330 -7.29 -18.84 -8.51
C VAL A 330 -7.99 -18.42 -7.23
N GLY A 331 -7.44 -18.76 -6.06
CA GLY A 331 -7.99 -18.37 -4.78
C GLY A 331 -8.02 -16.85 -4.60
N GLY A 332 -6.95 -16.18 -5.03
CA GLY A 332 -6.88 -14.72 -5.04
C GLY A 332 -7.96 -14.08 -5.91
N PHE A 333 -8.14 -14.54 -7.16
CA PHE A 333 -9.13 -14.00 -8.08
C PHE A 333 -10.57 -14.17 -7.56
N ILE A 334 -10.88 -15.34 -7.00
CA ILE A 334 -12.18 -15.56 -6.34
C ILE A 334 -12.35 -14.57 -5.19
N GLY A 335 -11.32 -14.40 -4.36
CA GLY A 335 -11.39 -13.48 -3.23
C GLY A 335 -11.58 -12.02 -3.62
N MET A 336 -10.98 -11.58 -4.72
CA MET A 336 -11.23 -10.26 -5.28
C MET A 336 -12.70 -10.08 -5.69
N ILE A 337 -13.26 -11.03 -6.43
CA ILE A 337 -14.66 -10.98 -6.88
C ILE A 337 -15.60 -10.93 -5.67
N VAL A 338 -15.39 -11.81 -4.69
CA VAL A 338 -16.28 -11.89 -3.53
C VAL A 338 -16.12 -10.66 -2.62
N THR A 339 -14.92 -10.12 -2.46
CA THR A 339 -14.71 -8.89 -1.68
C THR A 339 -15.46 -7.71 -2.29
N VAL A 340 -15.37 -7.53 -3.62
CA VAL A 340 -16.08 -6.47 -4.33
C VAL A 340 -17.60 -6.68 -4.22
N PHE A 341 -18.07 -7.91 -4.41
CA PHE A 341 -19.49 -8.24 -4.29
C PHE A 341 -20.05 -7.96 -2.89
N LEU A 342 -19.35 -8.41 -1.84
CA LEU A 342 -19.78 -8.17 -0.45
C LEU A 342 -19.67 -6.70 -0.05
N GLY A 343 -18.67 -5.97 -0.58
CA GLY A 343 -18.59 -4.52 -0.43
C GLY A 343 -19.79 -3.80 -1.05
N TRP A 344 -20.14 -4.14 -2.29
CA TRP A 344 -21.34 -3.62 -2.95
C TRP A 344 -22.61 -3.94 -2.16
N MET A 345 -22.75 -5.16 -1.65
CA MET A 345 -23.88 -5.56 -0.82
C MET A 345 -23.94 -4.76 0.50
N CYS A 346 -22.80 -4.47 1.12
CA CYS A 346 -22.74 -3.62 2.32
C CYS A 346 -23.25 -2.21 2.03
N ASP A 347 -22.86 -1.63 0.90
CA ASP A 347 -23.25 -0.28 0.52
C ASP A 347 -24.73 -0.22 0.09
N ALA A 348 -25.20 -1.21 -0.68
CA ALA A 348 -26.60 -1.30 -1.11
C ALA A 348 -27.58 -1.49 0.07
N THR A 349 -27.18 -2.24 1.10
CA THR A 349 -28.02 -2.51 2.28
C THR A 349 -27.81 -1.54 3.44
N GLY A 350 -26.72 -0.77 3.41
CA GLY A 350 -26.24 0.03 4.55
C GLY A 350 -25.79 -0.81 5.76
N ARG A 351 -25.76 -2.14 5.66
CA ARG A 351 -25.45 -3.07 6.76
C ARG A 351 -24.14 -3.80 6.48
N ARG A 352 -23.11 -3.49 7.28
CA ARG A 352 -21.76 -4.09 7.15
C ARG A 352 -21.58 -5.38 7.94
N ALA A 353 -22.21 -5.49 9.11
CA ALA A 353 -22.06 -6.66 10.00
C ALA A 353 -22.40 -8.01 9.34
N PRO A 354 -23.47 -8.17 8.53
CA PRO A 354 -23.78 -9.45 7.90
C PRO A 354 -22.69 -9.94 6.96
N ALA A 355 -22.06 -9.04 6.18
CA ALA A 355 -20.99 -9.42 5.27
C ALA A 355 -19.75 -9.90 6.04
N LEU A 356 -19.39 -9.23 7.14
CA LEU A 356 -18.30 -9.71 8.02
C LEU A 356 -18.61 -11.09 8.62
N LEU A 357 -19.86 -11.32 9.06
CA LEU A 357 -20.28 -12.62 9.59
C LEU A 357 -20.20 -13.72 8.52
N ILE A 358 -20.65 -13.45 7.30
CA ILE A 358 -20.54 -14.38 6.17
C ILE A 358 -19.07 -14.73 5.91
N SER A 359 -18.19 -13.72 5.86
CA SER A 359 -16.75 -13.94 5.65
C SER A 359 -16.10 -14.71 6.80
N ALA A 360 -16.51 -14.47 8.05
CA ALA A 360 -16.01 -15.20 9.21
C ALA A 360 -16.47 -16.66 9.22
N ILE A 361 -17.76 -16.92 8.95
CA ILE A 361 -18.32 -18.28 8.85
C ILE A 361 -17.66 -19.05 7.71
N TRP A 362 -17.51 -18.42 6.54
CA TRP A 362 -16.80 -19.01 5.43
C TRP A 362 -15.36 -19.38 5.80
N SER A 363 -14.62 -18.46 6.42
CA SER A 363 -13.24 -18.72 6.85
C SER A 363 -13.17 -19.90 7.81
N LEU A 364 -14.07 -19.95 8.80
CA LEU A 364 -14.17 -21.08 9.74
C LEU A 364 -14.40 -22.41 9.02
N ILE A 365 -15.36 -22.45 8.08
CA ILE A 365 -15.66 -23.65 7.30
C ILE A 365 -14.46 -24.03 6.43
N ALA A 366 -13.86 -23.08 5.72
CA ALA A 366 -12.75 -23.31 4.80
C ALA A 366 -11.53 -23.91 5.53
N PHE A 367 -11.12 -23.31 6.65
CA PHE A 367 -10.00 -23.84 7.45
C PHE A 367 -10.34 -25.16 8.16
N SER A 368 -11.60 -25.39 8.54
CA SER A 368 -12.04 -26.68 9.08
C SER A 368 -11.97 -27.78 8.02
N CYS A 369 -12.44 -27.48 6.80
CA CYS A 369 -12.29 -28.38 5.65
C CYS A 369 -10.82 -28.66 5.35
N LEU A 370 -9.97 -27.61 5.33
CA LEU A 370 -8.54 -27.77 5.08
C LEU A 370 -7.85 -28.65 6.13
N ARG A 371 -8.24 -28.53 7.41
CA ARG A 371 -7.74 -29.38 8.49
C ARG A 371 -8.09 -30.86 8.30
N GLU A 372 -9.30 -31.17 7.85
CA GLU A 372 -9.75 -32.55 7.59
C GLU A 372 -9.35 -33.08 6.21
N ALA A 373 -8.86 -32.20 5.33
CA ALA A 373 -8.59 -32.51 3.93
C ALA A 373 -7.51 -33.58 3.72
N TRP A 374 -6.68 -33.90 4.73
CA TRP A 374 -5.62 -34.91 4.61
C TRP A 374 -6.15 -36.28 4.14
N LYS A 375 -7.41 -36.62 4.46
CA LYS A 375 -8.10 -37.86 4.05
C LYS A 375 -8.73 -37.80 2.65
N TRP A 376 -8.77 -36.63 2.02
CA TRP A 376 -9.51 -36.42 0.77
C TRP A 376 -8.66 -36.68 -0.47
N SER A 377 -9.31 -36.76 -1.64
CA SER A 377 -8.63 -36.80 -2.94
C SER A 377 -7.89 -35.49 -3.23
N SER A 378 -6.90 -35.52 -4.13
CA SER A 378 -6.05 -34.36 -4.44
C SER A 378 -6.85 -33.15 -4.94
N GLU A 379 -7.93 -33.37 -5.71
CA GLU A 379 -8.79 -32.31 -6.22
C GLU A 379 -9.57 -31.63 -5.10
N ARG A 380 -10.05 -32.42 -4.12
CA ARG A 380 -10.77 -31.89 -2.95
C ARG A 380 -9.84 -31.17 -2.00
N LYS A 381 -8.60 -31.64 -1.84
CA LYS A 381 -7.54 -30.94 -1.10
C LYS A 381 -7.25 -29.58 -1.71
N TYR A 382 -7.09 -29.53 -3.04
CA TYR A 382 -6.90 -28.29 -3.77
C TYR A 382 -8.08 -27.32 -3.58
N ALA A 383 -9.32 -27.81 -3.71
CA ALA A 383 -10.51 -27.01 -3.49
C ALA A 383 -10.53 -26.41 -2.07
N ALA A 384 -10.18 -27.17 -1.03
CA ALA A 384 -10.11 -26.66 0.34
C ALA A 384 -9.07 -25.54 0.52
N VAL A 385 -7.90 -25.64 -0.14
CA VAL A 385 -6.88 -24.58 -0.12
C VAL A 385 -7.40 -23.32 -0.80
N VAL A 386 -7.93 -23.44 -2.01
CA VAL A 386 -8.47 -22.30 -2.79
C VAL A 386 -9.61 -21.61 -2.03
N PHE A 387 -10.49 -22.40 -1.41
CA PHE A 387 -11.62 -21.88 -0.64
C PHE A 387 -11.17 -21.10 0.61
N SER A 388 -10.04 -21.52 1.22
CA SER A 388 -9.41 -20.81 2.34
C SER A 388 -8.72 -19.52 1.89
N MET A 389 -8.10 -19.51 0.70
CA MET A 389 -7.50 -18.32 0.11
C MET A 389 -8.55 -17.30 -0.36
N ALA A 390 -9.75 -17.74 -0.74
CA ALA A 390 -10.79 -16.86 -1.29
C ALA A 390 -11.31 -15.81 -0.28
N MET A 391 -11.39 -16.08 1.03
CA MET A 391 -11.89 -15.09 2.01
C MET A 391 -10.79 -14.27 2.69
N ASN A 392 -9.55 -14.39 2.22
CA ASN A 392 -8.39 -14.06 3.02
C ASN A 392 -8.27 -12.56 3.38
N PHE A 393 -8.70 -11.68 2.49
CA PHE A 393 -8.62 -10.22 2.70
C PHE A 393 -9.97 -9.57 3.05
N THR A 394 -11.08 -10.30 2.87
CA THR A 394 -12.42 -9.73 2.88
C THR A 394 -12.79 -9.12 4.23
N ILE A 395 -12.50 -9.83 5.33
CA ILE A 395 -12.85 -9.37 6.68
C ILE A 395 -12.12 -8.06 6.99
N HIS A 396 -10.81 -7.99 6.73
CA HIS A 396 -10.03 -6.79 7.00
C HIS A 396 -10.53 -5.60 6.20
N ILE A 397 -10.72 -5.75 4.89
CA ILE A 397 -11.15 -4.67 3.99
C ILE A 397 -12.53 -4.13 4.40
N LEU A 398 -13.50 -5.02 4.63
CA LEU A 398 -14.85 -4.61 5.03
C LEU A 398 -14.88 -3.99 6.44
N ASN A 399 -14.07 -4.53 7.36
CA ASN A 399 -13.97 -4.01 8.72
C ASN A 399 -13.37 -2.60 8.76
N THR A 400 -12.34 -2.34 7.96
CA THR A 400 -11.74 -1.00 7.81
C THR A 400 -12.76 0.01 7.27
N GLY A 401 -13.55 -0.39 6.27
CA GLY A 401 -14.67 0.42 5.79
C GLY A 401 -15.73 0.69 6.87
N TRP A 402 -16.03 -0.31 7.70
CA TRP A 402 -16.98 -0.16 8.81
C TRP A 402 -16.46 0.76 9.91
N LEU A 403 -15.19 0.60 10.29
CA LEU A 403 -14.50 1.44 11.27
C LEU A 403 -14.52 2.91 10.84
N SER A 404 -14.18 3.20 9.59
CA SER A 404 -14.17 4.57 9.04
C SER A 404 -15.52 5.28 9.20
N VAL A 405 -16.62 4.57 8.97
CA VAL A 405 -17.99 5.11 9.11
C VAL A 405 -18.39 5.30 10.58
N ASN A 406 -17.88 4.46 11.48
CA ASN A 406 -18.18 4.57 12.92
C ASN A 406 -17.35 5.64 13.65
N CYS A 407 -16.25 6.10 13.06
CA CYS A 407 -15.45 7.20 13.61
C CYS A 407 -16.21 8.51 13.48
N ARG A 408 -16.38 9.21 14.61
CA ARG A 408 -17.21 10.43 14.70
C ARG A 408 -16.42 11.69 14.39
N ARG A 409 -15.14 11.70 14.74
CA ARG A 409 -14.24 12.84 14.51
C ARG A 409 -13.20 12.51 13.44
N PRO A 410 -12.78 13.50 12.62
CA PRO A 410 -11.68 13.31 11.67
C PRO A 410 -10.37 12.85 12.33
N GLN A 411 -10.04 13.35 13.53
CA GLN A 411 -8.86 12.96 14.30
C GLN A 411 -8.95 11.49 14.75
N GLU A 412 -10.08 11.10 15.33
CA GLU A 412 -10.38 9.72 15.74
C GLU A 412 -10.26 8.77 14.54
N ARG A 413 -10.82 9.15 13.38
CA ARG A 413 -10.71 8.36 12.14
C ARG A 413 -9.26 8.21 11.71
N SER A 414 -8.47 9.28 11.76
CA SER A 414 -7.05 9.23 11.39
C SER A 414 -6.26 8.31 12.31
N ILE A 415 -6.52 8.34 13.62
CA ILE A 415 -5.82 7.50 14.61
C ILE A 415 -6.28 6.05 14.52
N ALA A 416 -7.57 5.79 14.27
CA ALA A 416 -8.11 4.43 14.23
C ALA A 416 -7.75 3.67 12.94
N MET A 417 -7.52 4.40 11.84
CA MET A 417 -7.14 3.84 10.55
C MET A 417 -5.63 3.61 10.42
N ALA A 418 -4.84 4.30 11.26
CA ALA A 418 -3.43 4.01 11.48
C ALA A 418 -3.30 2.80 12.41
#